data_AF-A0A3D1R7N2-F1
#
_entry.id   AF-A0A3D1R7N2-F1
#
_cell.length_a   1.000
_cell.length_b   1.000
_cell.length_c   1.000
_cell.angle_alpha   90.00
_cell.angle_beta   90.00
_cell.angle_gamma   90.00
#
_symmetry.space_group_name_H-M   'P 1'
#
loop_
_entity.id
_entity.type
_entity.pdbx_description
1 polymer ?
#
loop_
_entity_poly.entity_id
_entity_poly.type
_entity_poly.pdbx_seq_one_letter_code
_entity_poly.pdbx_strand_id
1 'polypeptide(L)'
;MTATVDGVELTAHPTITFVPGAVSALTSTVVATPDTGVIADNVALSTVTVTVLDAFSNPIPGATVAVAASGSANTLSTPAPTDGSGKTTVTLKSTKAETKTITAKVGTTTLPTATVTFVPGPVSPDVSTVEVSPTTNPVADGSTARTITVKALDAYSNPIPNKTVVLAVSSAGDAAKNTLVQPAAPTDAAGLA
;
A
#
# COMPACT_ATOMS: atom_id res chain seq x y z
N MET A 1 29.94 27.63 -26.58
CA MET A 1 31.32 28.10 -26.37
C MET A 1 31.54 29.28 -27.31
N THR A 2 32.10 30.39 -26.86
CA THR A 2 32.42 31.55 -27.70
C THR A 2 33.93 31.61 -27.93
N ALA A 3 34.34 32.16 -29.07
CA ALA A 3 35.74 32.33 -29.40
C ALA A 3 35.94 33.72 -30.04
N THR A 4 37.03 34.39 -29.69
CA THR A 4 37.41 35.67 -30.29
C THR A 4 38.78 35.54 -30.97
N VAL A 5 38.96 36.19 -32.11
CA VAL A 5 40.26 36.36 -32.77
C VAL A 5 40.49 37.86 -32.90
N ASP A 6 41.59 38.35 -32.32
CA ASP A 6 41.93 39.78 -32.26
C ASP A 6 40.78 40.68 -31.74
N GLY A 7 39.99 40.16 -30.80
CA GLY A 7 38.87 40.88 -30.20
C GLY A 7 37.56 40.83 -31.00
N VAL A 8 37.52 40.22 -32.18
CA VAL A 8 36.29 39.96 -32.94
C VAL A 8 35.72 38.60 -32.54
N GLU A 9 34.48 38.57 -32.06
CA GLU A 9 33.79 37.32 -31.76
C GLU A 9 33.43 36.56 -33.06
N LEU A 10 33.83 35.29 -33.11
CA LEU A 10 33.47 34.38 -34.16
C LEU A 10 31.97 34.05 -34.07
N THR A 11 31.29 34.03 -35.21
CA THR A 11 29.84 33.70 -35.29
C THR A 11 29.55 32.22 -35.04
N ALA A 12 30.57 31.37 -35.03
CA ALA A 12 30.45 29.96 -34.73
C ALA A 12 30.39 29.74 -33.20
N HIS A 13 29.26 29.23 -32.73
CA HIS A 13 29.06 28.87 -31.32
C HIS A 13 28.85 27.37 -31.16
N PRO A 14 29.91 26.54 -31.22
CA PRO A 14 29.75 25.12 -30.96
C PRO A 14 29.21 24.89 -29.53
N THR A 15 28.32 23.92 -29.40
CA THR A 15 27.77 23.48 -28.12
C THR A 15 28.49 22.22 -27.64
N ILE A 16 28.71 22.14 -26.32
CA ILE A 16 29.18 20.93 -25.65
C ILE A 16 28.05 20.51 -24.72
N THR A 17 27.70 19.23 -24.75
CA THR A 17 26.70 18.65 -23.86
C THR A 17 27.38 17.61 -22.98
N PHE A 18 27.31 17.80 -21.68
CA PHE A 18 27.71 16.78 -20.73
C PHE A 18 26.53 15.83 -20.54
N VAL A 19 26.81 14.53 -20.64
CA VAL A 19 25.83 13.47 -20.37
C VAL A 19 26.07 12.91 -18.98
N PRO A 20 25.02 12.50 -18.26
CA PRO A 20 25.17 11.93 -16.93
C PRO A 20 25.90 10.58 -16.99
N GLY A 21 26.56 10.25 -15.87
CA GLY A 21 27.30 8.99 -15.71
C GLY A 21 26.40 7.78 -15.48
N ALA A 22 27.02 6.68 -15.03
CA ALA A 22 26.28 5.48 -14.63
C ALA A 22 25.34 5.76 -13.45
N VAL A 23 24.21 5.06 -13.43
CA VAL A 23 23.22 5.14 -12.34
C VAL A 23 23.85 4.80 -10.99
N SER A 24 23.51 5.60 -9.99
CA SER A 24 23.97 5.44 -8.60
C SER A 24 22.78 5.20 -7.69
N ALA A 25 22.77 4.05 -7.01
CA ALA A 25 21.76 3.73 -6.00
C ALA A 25 21.85 4.63 -4.76
N LEU A 26 23.01 5.25 -4.50
CA LEU A 26 23.23 6.10 -3.32
C LEU A 26 22.57 7.48 -3.46
N THR A 27 22.40 7.96 -4.69
CA THR A 27 21.86 9.29 -5.00
C THR A 27 20.44 9.21 -5.59
N SER A 28 20.10 8.09 -6.23
CA SER A 28 18.75 7.83 -6.72
C SER A 28 17.76 7.57 -5.58
N THR A 29 16.48 7.81 -5.82
CA THR A 29 15.43 7.67 -4.80
C THR A 29 14.20 6.93 -5.34
N VAL A 30 13.49 6.28 -4.42
CA VAL A 30 12.16 5.70 -4.65
C VAL A 30 11.27 6.18 -3.52
N VAL A 31 10.17 6.85 -3.86
CA VAL A 31 9.24 7.43 -2.89
C VAL A 31 7.83 7.03 -3.27
N ALA A 32 7.04 6.59 -2.30
CA ALA A 32 5.63 6.27 -2.52
C ALA A 32 4.74 7.30 -1.84
N THR A 33 3.63 7.67 -2.48
CA THR A 33 2.69 8.66 -1.94
C THR A 33 1.26 8.38 -2.40
N PRO A 34 0.30 8.19 -1.48
CA PRO A 34 0.48 7.93 -0.05
C PRO A 34 1.29 6.64 0.24
N ASP A 35 2.06 6.63 1.33
CA ASP A 35 2.86 5.47 1.79
C ASP A 35 2.15 4.65 2.88
N THR A 36 1.03 5.13 3.41
CA THR A 36 0.23 4.44 4.42
C THR A 36 -1.25 4.77 4.28
N GLY A 37 -2.10 3.90 4.83
CA GLY A 37 -3.56 4.10 4.84
C GLY A 37 -4.23 3.97 3.47
N VAL A 38 -3.58 3.32 2.50
CA VAL A 38 -4.15 3.11 1.17
C VAL A 38 -5.18 2.00 1.24
N ILE A 39 -6.42 2.24 0.82
CA ILE A 39 -7.47 1.21 0.94
C ILE A 39 -7.17 0.06 -0.04
N ALA A 40 -7.27 -1.18 0.43
CA ALA A 40 -7.07 -2.38 -0.36
C ALA A 40 -8.32 -2.76 -1.19
N ASP A 41 -8.81 -1.83 -2.02
CA ASP A 41 -10.07 -1.98 -2.78
C ASP A 41 -9.88 -2.12 -4.31
N ASN A 42 -8.62 -2.21 -4.77
CA ASN A 42 -8.24 -2.15 -6.19
C ASN A 42 -8.58 -0.83 -6.92
N VAL A 43 -8.91 0.22 -6.18
CA VAL A 43 -9.26 1.55 -6.69
C VAL A 43 -8.33 2.60 -6.12
N ALA A 44 -8.10 2.62 -4.81
CA ALA A 44 -7.15 3.53 -4.16
C ALA A 44 -5.73 3.25 -4.64
N LEU A 45 -5.00 4.33 -4.92
CA LEU A 45 -3.68 4.29 -5.53
C LEU A 45 -2.64 4.86 -4.59
N SER A 46 -1.46 4.24 -4.60
CA SER A 46 -0.21 4.88 -4.22
C SER A 46 0.60 5.18 -5.48
N THR A 47 1.12 6.39 -5.60
CA THR A 47 2.03 6.78 -6.68
C THR A 47 3.47 6.60 -6.21
N VAL A 48 4.20 5.71 -6.86
CA VAL A 48 5.63 5.51 -6.68
C VAL A 48 6.36 6.41 -7.67
N THR A 49 7.16 7.34 -7.16
CA THR A 49 8.07 8.17 -7.94
C THR A 49 9.49 7.63 -7.79
N VAL A 50 10.12 7.29 -8.92
CA VAL A 50 11.52 6.89 -8.97
C VAL A 50 12.32 8.02 -9.58
N THR A 51 13.35 8.50 -8.88
CA THR A 51 14.32 9.47 -9.40
C THR A 51 15.65 8.77 -9.62
N VAL A 52 16.11 8.75 -10.87
CA VAL A 52 17.33 8.07 -11.30
C VAL A 52 18.42 9.11 -11.53
N LEU A 53 19.45 9.06 -10.68
CA LEU A 53 20.59 9.98 -10.71
C LEU A 53 21.90 9.20 -10.86
N ASP A 54 22.94 9.88 -11.37
CA ASP A 54 24.32 9.41 -11.28
C ASP A 54 24.96 9.75 -9.91
N ALA A 55 26.22 9.34 -9.71
CA ALA A 55 26.94 9.56 -8.45
C ALA A 55 27.15 11.04 -8.08
N PHE A 56 27.01 11.95 -9.04
CA PHE A 56 27.15 13.40 -8.87
C PHE A 56 25.80 14.12 -8.82
N SER A 57 24.70 13.38 -8.65
CA SER A 57 23.33 13.89 -8.61
C SER A 57 22.84 14.49 -9.93
N ASN A 58 23.44 14.12 -11.07
CA ASN A 58 22.92 14.49 -12.37
C ASN A 58 21.74 13.57 -12.75
N PRO A 59 20.61 14.11 -13.24
CA PRO A 59 19.47 13.30 -13.67
C PRO A 59 19.81 12.48 -14.91
N ILE A 60 19.34 11.23 -14.95
CA ILE A 60 19.51 10.33 -16.10
C ILE A 60 18.18 10.25 -16.87
N PRO A 61 17.99 10.99 -17.97
CA PRO A 61 16.81 10.87 -18.82
C PRO A 61 16.85 9.60 -19.68
N GLY A 62 15.67 9.08 -20.04
CA GLY A 62 15.50 7.92 -20.92
C GLY A 62 15.86 6.57 -20.29
N ALA A 63 16.15 6.52 -18.98
CA ALA A 63 16.45 5.29 -18.28
C ALA A 63 15.20 4.41 -18.17
N THR A 64 15.34 3.13 -18.50
CA THR A 64 14.28 2.14 -18.29
C THR A 64 14.35 1.62 -16.85
N VAL A 65 13.25 1.78 -16.12
CA VAL A 65 13.13 1.36 -14.72
C VAL A 65 12.22 0.14 -14.64
N ALA A 66 12.67 -0.93 -13.98
CA ALA A 66 11.82 -2.04 -13.60
C ALA A 66 11.37 -1.85 -12.14
N VAL A 67 10.05 -1.84 -11.90
CA VAL A 67 9.48 -1.69 -10.55
C VAL A 67 8.69 -2.93 -10.18
N ALA A 68 8.86 -3.42 -8.95
CA ALA A 68 8.13 -4.53 -8.39
C ALA A 68 7.69 -4.23 -6.96
N ALA A 69 6.58 -4.84 -6.53
CA ALA A 69 6.07 -4.75 -5.16
C ALA A 69 5.98 -6.14 -4.53
N SER A 70 6.37 -6.27 -3.27
CA SER A 70 6.24 -7.52 -2.50
C SER A 70 4.78 -7.87 -2.19
N GLY A 71 4.57 -9.10 -1.71
CA GLY A 71 3.25 -9.57 -1.31
C GLY A 71 2.42 -10.05 -2.50
N SER A 72 1.10 -9.92 -2.39
CA SER A 72 0.14 -10.48 -3.36
C SER A 72 -0.95 -9.49 -3.75
N ALA A 73 -1.68 -9.83 -4.83
CA ALA A 73 -2.81 -9.06 -5.35
C ALA A 73 -2.48 -7.61 -5.72
N ASN A 74 -1.24 -7.37 -6.18
CA ASN A 74 -0.76 -6.07 -6.62
C ASN A 74 -1.07 -5.85 -8.10
N THR A 75 -1.46 -4.63 -8.45
CA THR A 75 -1.47 -4.15 -9.83
C THR A 75 -0.58 -2.92 -9.91
N LEU A 76 0.48 -3.00 -10.72
CA LEU A 76 1.36 -1.88 -11.03
C LEU A 76 1.11 -1.39 -12.46
N SER A 77 1.17 -0.08 -12.68
CA SER A 77 1.29 0.46 -14.03
C SER A 77 2.69 0.21 -14.59
N THR A 78 2.82 0.22 -15.92
CA THR A 78 4.13 0.18 -16.56
C THR A 78 4.82 1.55 -16.41
N PRO A 79 6.05 1.62 -15.87
CA PRO A 79 6.80 2.87 -15.85
C PRO A 79 7.16 3.32 -17.27
N ALA A 80 7.04 4.61 -17.53
CA ALA A 80 7.68 5.22 -18.70
C ALA A 80 9.21 5.30 -18.49
N PRO A 81 10.01 5.46 -19.56
CA PRO A 81 11.39 5.90 -19.42
C PRO A 81 11.46 7.21 -18.62
N THR A 82 12.56 7.42 -17.91
CA THR A 82 12.72 8.63 -17.11
C THR A 82 12.68 9.90 -17.96
N ASP A 83 12.08 10.96 -17.42
CA ASP A 83 12.01 12.27 -18.04
C ASP A 83 13.33 13.06 -17.95
N GLY A 84 13.34 14.31 -18.42
CA GLY A 84 14.49 15.22 -18.35
C GLY A 84 15.02 15.49 -16.93
N SER A 85 14.21 15.24 -15.90
CA SER A 85 14.58 15.34 -14.48
C SER A 85 15.01 13.99 -13.88
N GLY A 86 15.15 12.96 -14.71
CA GLY A 86 15.49 11.60 -14.28
C GLY A 86 14.34 10.89 -13.57
N LYS A 87 13.10 11.37 -13.69
CA LYS A 87 11.96 10.84 -12.95
C LYS A 87 11.07 9.94 -13.80
N THR A 88 10.54 8.90 -13.19
CA THR A 88 9.42 8.13 -13.71
C THR A 88 8.44 7.82 -12.59
N THR A 89 7.18 7.57 -12.95
CA THR A 89 6.12 7.28 -11.99
C THR A 89 5.42 5.97 -12.31
N VAL A 90 4.99 5.28 -11.25
CA VAL A 90 4.23 4.03 -11.31
C VAL A 90 3.09 4.13 -10.31
N THR A 91 1.88 3.76 -10.70
CA THR A 91 0.78 3.61 -9.75
C THR A 91 0.74 2.18 -9.23
N LEU A 92 0.55 2.02 -7.92
CA LEU A 92 0.31 0.74 -7.26
C LEU A 92 -1.09 0.75 -6.62
N LYS A 93 -1.85 -0.31 -6.87
CA LYS A 93 -3.09 -0.65 -6.17
C LYS A 93 -3.10 -2.12 -5.77
N SER A 94 -3.95 -2.48 -4.80
CA SER A 94 -4.04 -3.83 -4.26
C SER A 94 -5.45 -4.14 -3.74
N THR A 95 -5.83 -5.42 -3.74
CA THR A 95 -7.01 -5.92 -3.00
C THR A 95 -6.62 -6.53 -1.64
N LYS A 96 -5.32 -6.67 -1.36
CA LYS A 96 -4.81 -7.23 -0.11
C LYS A 96 -4.31 -6.13 0.81
N ALA A 97 -4.83 -6.09 2.03
CA ALA A 97 -4.36 -5.23 3.12
C ALA A 97 -3.08 -5.82 3.74
N GLU A 98 -1.96 -5.16 3.50
CA GLU A 98 -0.63 -5.51 4.01
C GLU A 98 0.37 -4.38 3.68
N THR A 99 1.51 -4.36 4.39
CA THR A 99 2.64 -3.53 3.99
C THR A 99 3.39 -4.16 2.82
N LYS A 100 3.63 -3.37 1.78
CA LYS A 100 4.30 -3.77 0.54
C LYS A 100 5.61 -3.02 0.39
N THR A 101 6.67 -3.76 0.13
CA THR A 101 8.00 -3.22 -0.17
C THR A 101 8.12 -3.06 -1.68
N ILE A 102 8.43 -1.83 -2.10
CA ILE A 102 8.68 -1.47 -3.49
C ILE A 102 10.17 -1.57 -3.77
N THR A 103 10.49 -2.27 -4.83
CA THR A 103 11.84 -2.42 -5.36
C THR A 103 11.90 -1.82 -6.76
N ALA A 104 12.93 -1.04 -7.05
CA ALA A 104 13.16 -0.48 -8.37
C ALA A 104 14.58 -0.82 -8.85
N LYS A 105 14.73 -1.09 -10.15
CA LYS A 105 16.00 -1.47 -10.77
C LYS A 105 16.20 -0.73 -12.09
N VAL A 106 17.42 -0.29 -12.35
CA VAL A 106 17.85 0.28 -13.63
C VAL A 106 19.03 -0.55 -14.14
N GLY A 107 18.80 -1.33 -15.19
CA GLY A 107 19.78 -2.31 -15.67
C GLY A 107 20.13 -3.36 -14.60
N THR A 108 21.37 -3.33 -14.12
CA THR A 108 21.86 -4.21 -13.04
C THR A 108 21.80 -3.55 -11.65
N THR A 109 21.59 -2.25 -11.57
CA THR A 109 21.61 -1.49 -10.32
C THR A 109 20.24 -1.51 -9.64
N THR A 110 20.20 -2.05 -8.42
CA THR A 110 19.03 -1.98 -7.54
C THR A 110 19.04 -0.66 -6.78
N LEU A 111 17.93 0.08 -6.83
CA LEU A 111 17.75 1.35 -6.12
C LEU A 111 17.25 1.12 -4.68
N PRO A 112 17.26 2.15 -3.82
CA PRO A 112 16.65 2.08 -2.49
C PRO A 112 15.18 1.67 -2.57
N THR A 113 14.69 0.99 -1.53
CA THR A 113 13.30 0.54 -1.46
C THR A 113 12.40 1.58 -0.80
N ALA A 114 11.11 1.55 -1.14
CA ALA A 114 10.05 2.29 -0.44
C ALA A 114 9.03 1.31 0.13
N THR A 115 8.17 1.75 1.04
CA THR A 115 7.07 0.92 1.57
C THR A 115 5.73 1.61 1.37
N VAL A 116 4.69 0.81 1.10
CA VAL A 116 3.28 1.26 1.06
C VAL A 116 2.46 0.35 1.94
N THR A 117 1.75 0.90 2.93
CA THR A 117 0.82 0.11 3.76
C THR A 117 -0.59 0.23 3.24
N PHE A 118 -1.11 -0.90 2.75
CA PHE A 118 -2.52 -1.03 2.40
C PHE A 118 -3.33 -1.48 3.62
N VAL A 119 -4.48 -0.85 3.82
CA VAL A 119 -5.40 -1.13 4.93
C VAL A 119 -6.72 -1.72 4.42
N PRO A 120 -7.44 -2.49 5.25
CA PRO A 120 -8.74 -3.03 4.87
C PRO A 120 -9.74 -1.92 4.53
N GLY A 121 -10.66 -2.23 3.63
CA GLY A 121 -11.81 -1.37 3.31
C GLY A 121 -12.88 -1.35 4.41
N PRO A 122 -14.04 -0.74 4.13
CA PRO A 122 -15.19 -0.81 5.03
C PRO A 122 -15.65 -2.26 5.24
N VAL A 123 -16.28 -2.50 6.39
CA VAL A 123 -16.85 -3.82 6.72
C VAL A 123 -17.87 -4.24 5.67
N SER A 124 -17.75 -5.49 5.21
CA SER A 124 -18.69 -6.09 4.28
C SER A 124 -19.63 -7.03 5.04
N PRO A 125 -20.95 -6.78 5.06
CA PRO A 125 -21.91 -7.67 5.71
C PRO A 125 -22.02 -9.02 5.01
N ASP A 126 -21.72 -9.09 3.71
CA ASP A 126 -21.83 -10.33 2.92
C ASP A 126 -20.63 -11.27 3.10
N VAL A 127 -19.50 -10.74 3.62
CA VAL A 127 -18.24 -11.49 3.79
C VAL A 127 -17.92 -11.72 5.27
N SER A 128 -18.30 -10.79 6.15
CA SER A 128 -18.12 -10.93 7.60
C SER A 128 -18.97 -12.08 8.16
N THR A 129 -18.51 -12.71 9.24
CA THR A 129 -19.21 -13.85 9.84
C THR A 129 -19.54 -13.61 11.31
N VAL A 130 -20.60 -14.26 11.77
CA VAL A 130 -20.97 -14.37 13.18
C VAL A 130 -21.23 -15.85 13.45
N GLU A 131 -20.44 -16.42 14.35
CA GLU A 131 -20.52 -17.83 14.72
C GLU A 131 -20.88 -17.98 16.19
N VAL A 132 -21.61 -19.04 16.53
CA VAL A 132 -21.98 -19.36 17.91
C VAL A 132 -21.47 -20.75 18.24
N SER A 133 -20.74 -20.86 19.36
CA SER A 133 -20.20 -22.12 19.85
C SER A 133 -20.54 -22.34 21.33
N PRO A 134 -20.96 -23.56 21.73
CA PRO A 134 -21.32 -24.68 20.86
C PRO A 134 -22.63 -24.44 20.09
N THR A 135 -22.78 -25.07 18.91
CA THR A 135 -23.93 -24.90 18.00
C THR A 135 -25.22 -25.60 18.45
N THR A 136 -25.15 -26.40 19.51
CA THR A 136 -26.33 -27.04 20.10
C THR A 136 -27.16 -26.04 20.91
N ASN A 137 -28.47 -26.28 20.98
CA ASN A 137 -29.34 -25.45 21.78
C ASN A 137 -28.96 -25.57 23.28
N PRO A 138 -28.75 -24.45 23.99
CA PRO A 138 -28.44 -24.48 25.41
C PRO A 138 -29.69 -24.85 26.24
N VAL A 139 -29.48 -25.45 27.41
CA VAL A 139 -30.53 -25.58 28.42
C VAL A 139 -30.73 -24.22 29.08
N ALA A 140 -31.98 -23.78 29.26
CA ALA A 140 -32.31 -22.52 29.92
C ALA A 140 -32.21 -22.61 31.45
N ASP A 141 -31.04 -22.99 31.96
CA ASP A 141 -30.74 -23.18 33.39
C ASP A 141 -30.07 -21.97 34.06
N GLY A 142 -29.85 -20.89 33.31
CA GLY A 142 -29.17 -19.68 33.78
C GLY A 142 -27.65 -19.81 33.94
N SER A 143 -27.07 -20.97 33.61
CA SER A 143 -25.62 -21.24 33.71
C SER A 143 -24.98 -21.71 32.41
N THR A 144 -25.75 -22.32 31.51
CA THR A 144 -25.26 -22.81 30.22
C THR A 144 -25.05 -21.63 29.27
N ALA A 145 -23.80 -21.22 29.12
CA ALA A 145 -23.41 -20.13 28.21
C ALA A 145 -23.13 -20.62 26.79
N ARG A 146 -23.09 -19.67 25.86
CA ARG A 146 -22.59 -19.82 24.50
C ARG A 146 -21.60 -18.69 24.23
N THR A 147 -20.59 -18.96 23.42
CA THR A 147 -19.65 -17.96 22.90
C THR A 147 -20.12 -17.54 21.52
N ILE A 148 -20.25 -16.23 21.32
CA ILE A 148 -20.46 -15.62 20.01
C ILE A 148 -19.12 -15.08 19.55
N THR A 149 -18.70 -15.43 18.33
CA THR A 149 -17.46 -14.93 17.72
C THR A 149 -17.83 -14.15 16.46
N VAL A 150 -17.38 -12.90 16.39
CA VAL A 150 -17.60 -12.04 15.22
C VAL A 150 -16.28 -11.89 14.47
N LYS A 151 -16.31 -12.13 13.15
CA LYS A 151 -15.17 -11.88 12.27
C LYS A 151 -15.51 -10.76 11.28
N ALA A 152 -14.93 -9.59 11.50
CA ALA A 152 -15.08 -8.44 10.63
C ALA A 152 -14.11 -8.52 9.44
N LEU A 153 -14.68 -8.60 8.23
CA LEU A 153 -13.95 -8.65 6.96
C LEU A 153 -14.43 -7.55 6.01
N ASP A 154 -13.55 -7.06 5.15
CA ASP A 154 -13.95 -6.22 4.01
C ASP A 154 -14.44 -7.07 2.81
N ALA A 155 -14.82 -6.41 1.72
CA ALA A 155 -15.32 -7.08 0.51
C ALA A 155 -14.29 -7.99 -0.18
N TYR A 156 -13.01 -7.86 0.13
CA TYR A 156 -11.90 -8.67 -0.40
C TYR A 156 -11.36 -9.65 0.64
N SER A 157 -12.11 -9.90 1.71
CA SER A 157 -11.75 -10.81 2.81
C SER A 157 -10.52 -10.37 3.60
N ASN A 158 -10.19 -9.08 3.61
CA ASN A 158 -9.16 -8.54 4.50
C ASN A 158 -9.73 -8.42 5.92
N PRO A 159 -9.02 -8.94 6.94
CA PRO A 159 -9.39 -8.74 8.34
C PRO A 159 -9.37 -7.28 8.75
N ILE A 160 -10.41 -6.82 9.46
CA ILE A 160 -10.51 -5.43 9.91
C ILE A 160 -10.21 -5.33 11.42
N PRO A 161 -9.01 -4.86 11.81
CA PRO A 161 -8.65 -4.70 13.21
C PRO A 161 -9.20 -3.41 13.82
N ASN A 162 -9.18 -3.36 15.16
CA ASN A 162 -9.49 -2.21 15.99
C ASN A 162 -10.90 -1.63 15.77
N LYS A 163 -11.89 -2.49 15.51
CA LYS A 163 -13.31 -2.10 15.40
C LYS A 163 -14.11 -2.61 16.58
N THR A 164 -14.93 -1.74 17.14
CA THR A 164 -15.85 -2.12 18.22
C THR A 164 -16.97 -2.98 17.66
N VAL A 165 -17.21 -4.12 18.31
CA VAL A 165 -18.35 -4.99 18.04
C VAL A 165 -19.36 -4.82 19.18
N VAL A 166 -20.63 -4.62 18.81
CA VAL A 166 -21.74 -4.53 19.76
C VAL A 166 -22.72 -5.65 19.42
N LEU A 167 -22.90 -6.56 20.37
CA LEU A 167 -23.88 -7.62 20.29
C LEU A 167 -25.23 -7.08 20.80
N ALA A 168 -26.30 -7.43 20.11
CA ALA A 168 -27.66 -7.15 20.55
C ALA A 168 -28.50 -8.39 20.35
N VAL A 169 -29.41 -8.65 21.29
CA VAL A 169 -30.36 -9.76 21.22
C VAL A 169 -31.76 -9.18 21.03
N SER A 170 -32.39 -9.52 19.92
CA SER A 170 -33.82 -9.28 19.71
C SER A 170 -34.58 -10.54 20.15
N SER A 171 -34.86 -10.69 21.44
CA SER A 171 -35.61 -11.85 21.91
C SER A 171 -37.12 -11.68 21.70
N ALA A 172 -37.80 -12.79 21.37
CA ALA A 172 -39.25 -12.91 21.51
C ALA A 172 -39.69 -13.26 22.96
N GLY A 173 -38.73 -13.46 23.88
CA GLY A 173 -38.95 -13.76 25.30
C GLY A 173 -38.57 -12.60 26.23
N ASP A 174 -38.68 -12.84 27.54
CA ASP A 174 -38.39 -11.87 28.60
C ASP A 174 -36.92 -11.43 28.59
N ALA A 175 -36.67 -10.20 28.15
CA ALA A 175 -35.33 -9.63 28.02
C ALA A 175 -34.57 -9.58 29.36
N ALA A 176 -35.27 -9.56 30.50
CA ALA A 176 -34.65 -9.57 31.82
C ALA A 176 -33.98 -10.91 32.17
N LYS A 177 -34.28 -11.98 31.42
CA LYS A 177 -33.73 -13.33 31.65
C LYS A 177 -32.58 -13.71 30.72
N ASN A 178 -32.24 -12.82 29.78
CA ASN A 178 -31.14 -13.02 28.84
C ASN A 178 -29.92 -12.20 29.30
N THR A 179 -28.82 -12.89 29.62
CA THR A 179 -27.54 -12.22 29.90
C THR A 179 -26.69 -12.21 28.64
N LEU A 180 -26.31 -11.03 28.16
CA LEU A 180 -25.39 -10.85 27.04
C LEU A 180 -24.14 -10.11 27.52
N VAL A 181 -22.98 -10.71 27.29
CA VAL A 181 -21.69 -10.08 27.59
C VAL A 181 -21.11 -9.53 26.28
N GLN A 182 -20.77 -8.24 26.27
CA GLN A 182 -20.12 -7.61 25.12
C GLN A 182 -18.67 -8.05 25.00
N PRO A 183 -18.10 -8.10 23.79
CA PRO A 183 -16.65 -8.21 23.62
C PRO A 183 -15.93 -7.14 24.41
N ALA A 184 -14.92 -7.54 25.19
CA ALA A 184 -14.18 -6.63 26.06
C ALA A 184 -13.17 -5.75 25.30
N ALA A 185 -12.80 -6.15 24.08
CA ALA A 185 -11.85 -5.47 23.23
C ALA A 185 -12.42 -5.27 21.81
N PRO A 186 -11.95 -4.26 21.07
CA PRO A 186 -12.15 -4.20 19.63
C PRO A 186 -11.58 -5.42 18.90
N THR A 187 -11.93 -5.58 17.62
CA THR A 187 -11.42 -6.67 16.78
C THR A 187 -9.89 -6.72 16.77
N ASP A 188 -9.32 -7.93 16.83
CA ASP A 188 -7.88 -8.15 16.78
C ASP A 188 -7.31 -8.03 15.34
N ALA A 189 -6.02 -8.35 15.16
CA ALA A 189 -5.37 -8.35 13.84
C ALA A 189 -5.98 -9.35 12.84
N ALA A 190 -6.69 -10.37 13.31
CA ALA A 190 -7.44 -11.33 12.51
C ALA A 190 -8.91 -10.92 12.30
N GLY A 191 -9.30 -9.72 12.76
CA GLY A 191 -10.64 -9.18 12.66
C GLY A 191 -11.63 -9.82 13.63
N LEU A 192 -11.16 -10.53 14.66
CA LEU A 192 -11.99 -11.29 15.58
C LEU A 192 -12.32 -10.49 16.85
N ALA A 193 -13.57 -10.59 17.31
CA ALA A 193 -14.06 -10.09 18.59
C ALA A 193 -14.90 -11.15 19.32
#